data_AF-A0A8C0WXD6-F1
#
_entry.id   AF-A0A8C0WXD6-F1
#
_cell.length_a   1.000
_cell.length_b   1.000
_cell.length_c   1.000
_cell.angle_alpha   90.00
_cell.angle_beta   90.00
_cell.angle_gamma   90.00
#
_symmetry.space_group_name_H-M   'P 1'
#
loop_
_entity.id
_entity.type
_entity.pdbx_description
1 polymer ?
#
loop_
_entity_poly.entity_id
_entity_poly.type
_entity_poly.pdbx_seq_one_letter_code
_entity_poly.pdbx_strand_id
1 'polypeptide(L)'
;GHPLKVTLLILGLMALLVTVVLALTCLGGLAAPGPVPHSMALKELIEELVNITQDQKTPLCNGSMVWSADLTAGGYCAALESLANVSSCSTIHKTQKMLNGLCTRKASTRQVSSIRDTKIEVAQFIKTLLRYSQKLYRNEIFN
;
A
#
# COMPACT_ATOMS: atom_id res chain seq x y z
N GLY A 1 34.10 47.89 -26.74
CA GLY A 1 33.27 48.05 -25.54
C GLY A 1 31.88 47.44 -25.63
N HIS A 2 31.22 47.46 -26.80
CA HIS A 2 29.82 47.02 -26.95
C HIS A 2 29.52 45.51 -26.88
N PRO A 3 30.33 44.58 -27.44
CA PRO A 3 29.94 43.16 -27.44
C PRO A 3 29.98 42.53 -26.05
N LEU A 4 30.95 42.95 -25.22
CA LEU A 4 31.13 42.43 -23.85
C LEU A 4 29.95 42.76 -22.93
N LYS A 5 29.35 43.94 -23.11
CA LYS A 5 28.19 44.41 -22.32
C LYS A 5 26.92 43.63 -22.66
N VAL A 6 26.75 43.27 -23.93
CA VAL A 6 25.62 42.46 -24.41
C VAL A 6 25.75 41.00 -23.93
N THR A 7 26.95 40.42 -23.99
CA THR A 7 27.20 39.07 -23.46
C THR A 7 26.94 38.98 -21.96
N LEU A 8 27.34 39.99 -21.18
CA LEU A 8 27.10 40.02 -19.73
C LEU A 8 25.61 40.14 -19.37
N LEU A 9 24.86 40.92 -20.15
CA LEU A 9 23.40 41.04 -20.01
C LEU A 9 22.67 39.73 -20.31
N ILE A 10 23.06 39.04 -21.38
CA ILE A 10 22.47 37.74 -21.75
C ILE A 10 22.78 36.70 -20.67
N LEU A 11 24.00 36.66 -20.15
CA LEU A 11 24.38 35.73 -19.08
C LEU A 11 23.59 35.98 -17.79
N GLY A 12 23.39 37.27 -17.43
CA GLY A 12 22.57 37.66 -16.28
C GLY A 12 21.09 37.30 -16.44
N LEU A 13 20.52 37.45 -17.63
CA LEU A 13 19.14 37.07 -17.93
C LEU A 13 18.94 35.55 -17.83
N MET A 14 19.86 34.77 -18.40
CA MET A 14 19.82 33.30 -18.35
C MET A 14 19.94 32.78 -16.92
N ALA A 15 20.82 33.37 -16.10
CA ALA A 15 20.95 33.02 -14.70
C ALA A 15 19.65 33.28 -13.91
N LEU A 16 18.98 34.41 -14.17
CA LEU A 16 17.71 34.74 -13.52
C LEU A 16 16.60 33.76 -13.88
N LEU A 17 16.49 33.41 -15.17
CA LEU A 17 15.49 32.47 -15.68
C LEU A 17 15.68 31.07 -15.10
N VAL A 18 16.92 30.57 -15.05
CA VAL A 18 17.23 29.26 -14.45
C VAL A 18 16.85 29.23 -12.96
N THR A 19 17.10 30.31 -12.23
CA THR A 19 16.76 30.42 -10.80
C THR A 19 15.25 30.40 -10.56
N VAL A 20 14.48 31.10 -11.41
CA VAL A 20 13.01 31.11 -11.35
C VAL A 20 12.42 29.74 -11.68
N VAL A 21 12.95 29.05 -12.69
CA VAL A 21 12.51 27.70 -13.06
C VAL A 21 12.78 26.71 -11.92
N LEU A 22 13.97 26.75 -11.31
CA LEU A 22 14.30 25.89 -10.17
C LEU A 22 13.34 26.13 -8.99
N ALA A 23 13.07 27.40 -8.65
CA ALA A 23 12.14 27.75 -7.59
C ALA A 23 10.72 27.23 -7.86
N LEU A 24 10.21 27.37 -9.09
CA LEU A 24 8.90 26.85 -9.48
C LEU A 24 8.84 25.32 -9.36
N THR A 25 9.90 24.60 -9.76
CA THR A 25 9.93 23.13 -9.66
C THR A 25 9.96 22.64 -8.21
N CYS A 26 10.56 23.40 -7.30
CA CYS A 26 10.55 23.07 -5.86
C CYS A 26 9.18 23.29 -5.20
N LEU A 27 8.37 24.25 -5.67
CA LEU A 27 7.00 24.43 -5.16
C LEU A 27 6.05 23.30 -5.61
N GLY A 28 6.33 22.64 -6.72
CA GLY A 28 5.53 21.51 -7.23
C GLY A 28 5.52 20.28 -6.30
N GLY A 29 6.49 20.17 -5.38
CA GLY A 29 6.56 19.08 -4.39
C GLY A 29 5.64 19.25 -3.17
N LEU A 30 5.03 20.42 -2.98
CA LEU A 30 4.17 20.72 -1.82
C LEU A 30 2.73 20.20 -1.95
N ALA A 31 2.35 19.71 -3.13
CA ALA A 31 1.02 19.14 -3.39
C ALA A 31 0.96 17.61 -3.18
N ALA A 32 2.01 16.98 -2.65
CA ALA A 32 1.98 15.56 -2.33
C ALA A 32 0.98 15.32 -1.19
N PRO A 33 -0.05 14.49 -1.38
CA PRO A 33 -0.96 14.10 -0.30
C PRO A 33 -0.15 13.56 0.88
N GLY A 34 -0.42 14.08 2.08
CA GLY A 34 0.24 13.61 3.29
C GLY A 34 0.00 12.12 3.54
N PRO A 35 0.85 11.47 4.36
CA PRO A 35 0.66 10.06 4.72
C PRO A 35 -0.73 9.84 5.34
N VAL A 36 -1.47 8.86 4.81
CA VAL A 36 -2.77 8.46 5.39
C VAL A 36 -2.51 7.88 6.78
N PRO A 37 -3.23 8.34 7.84
CA PRO A 37 -3.10 7.75 9.16
C PRO A 37 -3.39 6.25 9.14
N HIS A 38 -2.60 5.45 9.85
CA HIS A 38 -2.77 3.98 9.88
C HIS A 38 -4.16 3.54 10.34
N SER A 39 -4.81 4.29 11.25
CA SER A 39 -6.18 4.03 11.68
C SER A 39 -7.20 4.20 10.54
N MET A 40 -7.01 5.19 9.66
CA MET A 40 -7.84 5.36 8.47
C MET A 40 -7.58 4.26 7.45
N ALA A 41 -6.31 3.92 7.19
CA ALA A 41 -5.94 2.83 6.29
C ALA A 41 -6.51 1.48 6.76
N LEU A 42 -6.51 1.21 8.07
CA LEU A 42 -7.12 0.00 8.63
C LEU A 42 -8.65 0.01 8.47
N LYS A 43 -9.29 1.16 8.70
CA LYS A 43 -10.73 1.30 8.50
C LYS A 43 -11.13 1.04 7.05
N GLU A 44 -10.42 1.64 6.09
CA GLU A 44 -10.63 1.43 4.66
C GLU A 44 -10.44 -0.03 4.25
N LEU A 45 -9.42 -0.70 4.83
CA LEU A 45 -9.23 -2.14 4.62
C LEU A 45 -10.43 -2.95 5.14
N ILE A 46 -10.96 -2.65 6.33
CA ILE A 46 -12.13 -3.34 6.89
C ILE A 46 -13.34 -3.15 5.97
N GLU A 47 -13.59 -1.93 5.51
CA GLU A 47 -14.69 -1.63 4.59
C GLU A 47 -14.56 -2.40 3.27
N GLU A 48 -13.36 -2.47 2.69
CA GLU A 48 -13.09 -3.25 1.49
C GLU A 48 -13.32 -4.75 1.70
N LEU A 49 -12.82 -5.30 2.81
CA LEU A 49 -12.98 -6.72 3.15
C LEU A 49 -14.45 -7.08 3.41
N VAL A 50 -15.23 -6.19 4.03
CA VAL A 50 -16.69 -6.34 4.17
C VAL A 50 -17.35 -6.35 2.80
N ASN A 51 -17.00 -5.41 1.92
CA ASN A 51 -17.56 -5.34 0.57
C ASN A 51 -17.30 -6.61 -0.25
N ILE A 52 -16.10 -7.19 -0.17
CA ILE A 52 -15.75 -8.44 -0.89
C ILE A 52 -16.42 -9.67 -0.27
N THR A 53 -16.78 -9.63 1.01
CA THR A 53 -17.37 -10.78 1.71
C THR A 53 -18.90 -10.77 1.72
N GLN A 54 -19.53 -9.61 1.53
CA GLN A 54 -20.97 -9.49 1.36
C GLN A 54 -21.38 -10.05 -0.02
N ASP A 55 -22.45 -10.86 -0.04
CA ASP A 55 -23.11 -11.36 -1.26
C ASP A 55 -22.32 -12.26 -2.21
N GLN A 56 -21.44 -13.11 -1.67
CA GLN A 56 -20.76 -14.13 -2.47
C GLN A 56 -21.69 -15.29 -2.86
N LYS A 57 -22.49 -15.10 -3.92
CA LYS A 57 -23.24 -16.16 -4.61
C LYS A 57 -22.32 -17.11 -5.38
N THR A 58 -21.13 -16.64 -5.76
CA THR A 58 -20.08 -17.43 -6.41
C THR A 58 -18.84 -17.49 -5.51
N PRO A 59 -18.03 -18.57 -5.58
CA PRO A 59 -16.81 -18.67 -4.80
C PRO A 59 -15.81 -17.56 -5.15
N LEU A 60 -15.28 -16.87 -4.14
CA LEU A 60 -14.30 -15.79 -4.33
C LEU A 60 -13.12 -16.25 -5.17
N CYS A 61 -12.77 -15.46 -6.19
CA CYS A 61 -11.65 -15.78 -7.09
C CYS A 61 -11.74 -17.20 -7.68
N ASN A 62 -12.94 -17.64 -8.06
CA ASN A 62 -13.23 -18.98 -8.59
C ASN A 62 -12.78 -20.13 -7.65
N GLY A 63 -12.83 -19.91 -6.33
CA GLY A 63 -12.41 -20.90 -5.35
C GLY A 63 -10.89 -21.11 -5.31
N SER A 64 -10.12 -20.10 -5.75
CA SER A 64 -8.66 -20.12 -5.63
C SER A 64 -8.22 -20.39 -4.20
N MET A 65 -7.08 -21.06 -4.07
CA MET A 65 -6.49 -21.44 -2.79
C MET A 65 -5.22 -20.65 -2.53
N VAL A 66 -5.04 -20.23 -1.28
CA VAL A 66 -3.84 -19.52 -0.81
C VAL A 66 -3.27 -20.22 0.41
N TRP A 67 -1.98 -19.99 0.66
CA TRP A 67 -1.35 -20.44 1.90
C TRP A 67 -2.03 -19.76 3.10
N SER A 68 -2.27 -20.51 4.17
CA SER A 68 -2.61 -19.88 5.44
C SER A 68 -1.42 -19.05 5.93
N ALA A 69 -1.73 -17.98 6.67
CA ALA A 69 -0.74 -17.05 7.20
C ALA A 69 -0.93 -16.91 8.70
N ASP A 70 0.16 -16.88 9.46
CA ASP A 70 0.13 -16.42 10.84
C ASP A 70 0.05 -14.89 10.88
N LEU A 71 -1.18 -14.37 10.96
CA LEU A 71 -1.45 -12.93 11.07
C LEU A 71 -0.96 -12.34 12.41
N THR A 72 -0.74 -13.16 13.44
CA THR A 72 -0.24 -12.67 14.73
C THR A 72 1.25 -12.42 14.67
N ALA A 73 2.02 -13.31 14.04
CA ALA A 73 3.46 -13.17 13.88
C ALA A 73 3.85 -12.23 12.72
N GLY A 74 3.18 -12.36 11.56
CA GLY A 74 3.56 -11.67 10.32
C GLY A 74 2.62 -10.55 9.87
N GLY A 75 1.49 -10.37 10.55
CA GLY A 75 0.55 -9.26 10.30
C GLY A 75 0.10 -9.14 8.84
N TYR A 76 -0.01 -7.89 8.37
CA TYR A 76 -0.43 -7.57 7.00
C TYR A 76 0.57 -7.97 5.92
N CYS A 77 1.86 -8.09 6.26
CA CYS A 77 2.87 -8.56 5.32
C CYS A 77 2.68 -10.04 4.96
N ALA A 78 2.46 -10.90 5.97
CA ALA A 78 2.19 -12.32 5.72
C ALA A 78 0.87 -12.52 4.95
N ALA A 79 -0.12 -11.65 5.18
CA ALA A 79 -1.34 -11.66 4.40
C ALA A 79 -1.12 -11.30 2.92
N LEU A 80 -0.33 -10.25 2.66
CA LEU A 80 0.04 -9.85 1.30
C LEU A 80 0.79 -10.97 0.57
N GLU A 81 1.79 -11.58 1.22
CA GLU A 81 2.55 -12.70 0.65
C GLU A 81 1.69 -13.91 0.31
N SER A 82 0.63 -14.16 1.09
CA SER A 82 -0.27 -15.28 0.84
C SER A 82 -1.19 -15.01 -0.36
N LEU A 83 -1.66 -13.76 -0.49
CA LEU A 83 -2.52 -13.33 -1.60
C LEU A 83 -1.74 -13.03 -2.89
N ALA A 84 -0.42 -12.78 -2.83
CA ALA A 84 0.41 -12.40 -3.98
C ALA A 84 0.36 -13.42 -5.13
N ASN A 85 0.11 -14.69 -4.82
CA ASN A 85 0.03 -15.77 -5.81
C ASN A 85 -1.32 -15.82 -6.56
N VAL A 86 -2.29 -14.98 -6.20
CA VAL A 86 -3.61 -14.89 -6.86
C VAL A 86 -3.67 -13.61 -7.68
N SER A 87 -2.92 -13.56 -8.78
CA SER A 87 -2.77 -12.36 -9.62
C SER A 87 -3.93 -12.13 -10.60
N SER A 88 -4.70 -13.17 -10.94
CA SER A 88 -5.80 -13.09 -11.91
C SER A 88 -7.13 -12.61 -11.32
N CYS A 89 -7.21 -12.43 -10.00
CA CYS A 89 -8.45 -12.03 -9.31
C CYS A 89 -8.48 -10.53 -9.05
N SER A 90 -9.18 -9.79 -9.91
CA SER A 90 -9.32 -8.32 -9.77
C SER A 90 -10.05 -7.92 -8.48
N THR A 91 -10.95 -8.77 -7.96
CA THR A 91 -11.72 -8.51 -6.73
C THR A 91 -10.84 -8.23 -5.52
N ILE A 92 -9.68 -8.88 -5.41
CA ILE A 92 -8.78 -8.72 -4.26
C ILE A 92 -7.63 -7.74 -4.53
N HIS A 93 -7.55 -7.16 -5.73
CA HIS A 93 -6.45 -6.29 -6.12
C HIS A 93 -6.36 -5.03 -5.25
N LYS A 94 -7.50 -4.42 -4.94
CA LYS A 94 -7.56 -3.26 -4.04
C LYS A 94 -7.12 -3.64 -2.61
N THR A 95 -7.53 -4.81 -2.12
CA THR A 95 -7.07 -5.36 -0.85
C THR A 95 -5.55 -5.55 -0.82
N GLN A 96 -4.96 -6.15 -1.86
CA GLN A 96 -3.50 -6.31 -1.96
C GLN A 96 -2.77 -4.95 -1.91
N LYS A 97 -3.30 -3.92 -2.58
CA LYS A 97 -2.74 -2.57 -2.54
C LYS A 97 -2.79 -1.95 -1.14
N MET A 98 -3.91 -2.08 -0.44
CA MET A 98 -4.05 -1.61 0.95
C MET A 98 -3.11 -2.34 1.90
N LEU A 99 -3.01 -3.68 1.77
CA LEU A 99 -2.09 -4.51 2.55
C LEU A 99 -0.63 -4.11 2.34
N ASN A 100 -0.26 -3.72 1.12
CA ASN A 100 1.09 -3.21 0.83
C ASN A 100 1.39 -1.90 1.58
N GLY A 101 0.40 -1.02 1.75
CA GLY A 101 0.54 0.20 2.55
C GLY A 101 0.63 -0.07 4.05
N LEU A 102 -0.10 -1.08 4.55
CA LEU A 102 -0.12 -1.48 5.96
C LEU A 102 1.02 -2.42 6.35
N CYS A 103 1.71 -3.02 5.38
CA CYS A 103 2.84 -3.90 5.62
C CYS A 103 4.09 -3.09 6.02
N THR A 104 4.31 -2.94 7.33
CA THR A 104 5.55 -2.40 7.86
C THR A 104 6.64 -3.48 7.84
N ARG A 105 7.56 -3.39 6.89
CA ARG A 105 8.64 -4.38 6.62
C ARG A 105 9.48 -4.78 7.84
N LYS A 106 9.42 -4.02 8.95
CA LYS A 106 10.05 -4.38 10.24
C LYS A 106 9.50 -5.67 10.86
N ALA A 107 8.29 -6.11 10.50
CA ALA A 107 7.77 -7.43 10.92
C ALA A 107 8.39 -8.61 10.12
N SER A 108 9.02 -8.33 8.98
CA SER A 108 9.54 -9.35 8.03
C SER A 108 10.96 -9.82 8.37
N THR A 109 11.68 -9.18 9.30
CA THR A 109 13.04 -9.61 9.69
C THR A 109 13.08 -10.89 10.53
N ARG A 110 11.93 -11.35 11.01
CA ARG A 110 11.77 -12.71 11.50
C ARG A 110 11.28 -13.58 10.34
N GLN A 111 12.20 -13.90 9.42
CA GLN A 111 12.06 -15.06 8.52
C GLN A 111 12.08 -16.35 9.37
N VAL A 112 11.09 -16.51 10.25
CA VAL A 112 10.59 -17.83 10.51
C VAL A 112 9.84 -18.12 9.24
N SER A 113 10.34 -19.06 8.44
CA SER A 113 9.55 -19.78 7.47
C SER A 113 8.27 -20.22 8.17
N SER A 114 7.23 -19.37 8.15
CA SER A 114 5.91 -19.69 8.67
C SER A 114 5.54 -20.92 7.89
N ILE A 115 5.59 -22.07 8.56
CA ILE A 115 5.49 -23.36 7.91
C ILE A 115 4.14 -23.33 7.20
N ARG A 116 4.19 -23.27 5.87
CA ARG A 116 3.01 -23.10 5.02
C ARG A 116 2.38 -24.48 4.91
N ASP A 117 1.77 -24.94 5.99
CA ASP A 117 1.33 -26.34 6.10
C ASP A 117 0.00 -26.59 5.39
N THR A 118 -0.84 -25.55 5.28
CA THR A 118 -2.21 -25.71 4.79
C THR A 118 -2.56 -24.63 3.78
N LYS A 119 -3.16 -25.05 2.66
CA LYS A 119 -3.84 -24.13 1.75
C LYS A 119 -5.31 -24.03 2.13
N ILE A 120 -5.85 -22.83 2.11
CA ILE A 120 -7.27 -22.54 2.36
C ILE A 120 -7.85 -21.72 1.21
N GLU A 121 -9.17 -21.74 1.05
CA GLU A 121 -9.85 -20.93 0.05
C GLU A 121 -9.61 -19.44 0.31
N VAL A 122 -9.49 -18.65 -0.75
CA VAL A 122 -9.38 -17.19 -0.65
C VAL A 122 -10.57 -16.61 0.12
N ALA A 123 -11.78 -17.13 -0.08
CA ALA A 123 -12.96 -16.71 0.67
C ALA A 123 -12.80 -16.90 2.19
N GLN A 124 -12.27 -18.04 2.62
CA GLN A 124 -11.97 -18.33 4.02
C GLN A 124 -10.85 -17.43 4.54
N PHE A 125 -9.79 -17.24 3.74
CA PHE A 125 -8.66 -16.37 4.09
C PHE A 125 -9.11 -14.93 4.33
N ILE A 126 -9.90 -14.35 3.42
CA ILE A 126 -10.41 -12.98 3.51
C ILE A 126 -11.31 -12.80 4.74
N LYS A 127 -12.13 -13.79 5.11
CA LYS A 127 -12.92 -13.75 6.35
C LYS A 127 -12.03 -13.74 7.60
N THR A 128 -10.97 -14.53 7.61
CA THR A 128 -9.98 -14.55 8.71
C THR A 128 -9.27 -13.21 8.83
N LEU A 129 -8.84 -12.63 7.70
CA LEU A 129 -8.22 -11.31 7.64
C LEU A 129 -9.17 -10.21 8.14
N LEU A 130 -10.45 -10.26 7.76
CA LEU A 130 -11.47 -9.31 8.23
C LEU A 130 -11.60 -9.34 9.76
N ARG A 131 -11.72 -10.54 10.36
CA ARG A 131 -11.82 -10.69 11.82
C ARG A 131 -10.58 -10.17 12.53
N TYR A 132 -9.40 -10.46 11.99
CA TYR A 132 -8.13 -9.96 12.51
C TYR A 132 -8.09 -8.42 12.49
N SER A 133 -8.40 -7.79 11.35
CA SER A 133 -8.42 -6.34 11.22
C SER A 133 -9.44 -5.67 12.15
N GLN A 134 -10.64 -6.24 12.27
CA GLN A 134 -11.65 -5.73 13.21
C GLN A 134 -11.19 -5.82 14.67
N LYS A 135 -10.48 -6.90 15.05
CA LYS A 135 -9.91 -7.04 16.38
C LYS A 135 -8.85 -5.98 16.66
N LEU A 136 -7.95 -5.74 15.71
CA LEU A 136 -6.94 -4.67 15.85
C LEU A 136 -7.59 -3.30 15.97
N TYR A 137 -8.58 -3.00 15.13
CA TYR A 137 -9.29 -1.72 15.15
C TYR A 137 -10.02 -1.49 16.48
N ARG A 138 -10.73 -2.49 17.01
CA ARG A 138 -11.41 -2.41 18.32
C ARG A 138 -10.47 -2.21 19.49
N ASN A 139 -9.25 -2.73 19.38
CA ASN A 139 -8.22 -2.63 20.40
C ASN A 139 -7.29 -1.42 20.19
N GLU A 140 -7.57 -0.57 19.20
CA GLU A 140 -6.79 0.62 18.84
C GLU A 140 -5.31 0.31 18.50
N ILE A 141 -5.06 -0.86 17.91
CA ILE A 141 -3.73 -1.28 17.47
C ILE A 141 -3.58 -0.96 15.98
N PHE A 142 -2.80 0.08 15.67
CA PHE A 142 -2.67 0.64 14.31
C PHE A 142 -1.25 0.55 13.73
N ASN A 143 -0.48 -0.46 14.14
CA ASN A 143 0.94 -0.62 13.79
C ASN A 143 1.23 -0.75 12.28
#